data_AF-A0A433D664-F1
#
_entry.id   AF-A0A433D664-F1
#
_cell.length_a   1.000
_cell.length_b   1.000
_cell.length_c   1.000
_cell.angle_alpha   90.00
_cell.angle_beta   90.00
_cell.angle_gamma   90.00
#
_symmetry.space_group_name_H-M   'P 1'
#
loop_
_entity.id
_entity.type
_entity.pdbx_description
1 polymer ?
#
loop_
_entity_poly.entity_id
_entity_poly.type
_entity_poly.pdbx_seq_one_letter_code
_entity_poly.pdbx_strand_id
1 'polypeptide(L)'
;MSTTTQDKTTTVVLGYLKAMESWDAGNLAPFMDDSYVHHTHPTALGLPDRNKQEYIEHWRKTVIPMFKTWDVVVAQKVSDGSKVTLLV
;
A
#
# COMPACT_ATOMS: atom_id res chain seq x y z
N MET A 1 17.37 -20.57 8.12
CA MET A 1 17.61 -19.16 7.74
C MET A 1 16.28 -18.42 7.73
N SER A 2 16.27 -17.12 8.09
CA SER A 2 15.24 -16.12 7.69
C SER A 2 14.10 -15.72 8.65
N THR A 3 14.26 -15.75 9.98
CA THR A 3 13.30 -15.05 10.88
C THR A 3 13.45 -13.52 10.81
N THR A 4 14.64 -12.98 10.54
CA THR A 4 14.91 -11.54 10.59
C THR A 4 14.39 -10.74 9.39
N THR A 5 14.26 -11.35 8.22
CA THR A 5 13.81 -10.66 6.99
C THR A 5 12.28 -10.60 6.91
N GLN A 6 11.60 -11.65 7.37
CA GLN A 6 10.13 -11.74 7.37
C GLN A 6 9.48 -10.67 8.25
N ASP A 7 10.14 -10.32 9.36
CA ASP A 7 9.66 -9.30 10.30
C ASP A 7 9.78 -7.89 9.72
N LYS A 8 10.83 -7.63 8.93
CA LYS A 8 11.06 -6.34 8.26
C LYS A 8 10.03 -6.06 7.18
N THR A 9 9.74 -7.03 6.30
CA THR A 9 8.74 -6.84 5.24
C THR A 9 7.36 -6.59 5.82
N THR A 10 6.98 -7.34 6.88
CA THR A 10 5.71 -7.10 7.58
C THR A 10 5.67 -5.69 8.16
N THR A 11 6.75 -5.25 8.82
CA THR A 11 6.85 -3.91 9.42
C THR A 11 6.69 -2.80 8.38
N VAL A 12 7.32 -2.95 7.20
CA VAL A 12 7.21 -1.97 6.12
C VAL A 12 5.78 -1.86 5.60
N VAL A 13 5.10 -2.99 5.36
CA VAL A 13 3.73 -3.00 4.85
C VAL A 13 2.74 -2.43 5.88
N LEU A 14 2.90 -2.76 7.17
CA LEU A 14 2.06 -2.16 8.22
C LEU A 14 2.31 -0.66 8.36
N GLY A 15 3.56 -0.20 8.21
CA GLY A 15 3.89 1.23 8.16
C GLY A 15 3.21 1.94 6.99
N TYR A 16 3.19 1.30 5.81
CA TYR A 16 2.48 1.79 4.64
C TYR A 16 0.95 1.93 4.90
N LEU A 17 0.31 0.92 5.50
CA LEU A 17 -1.13 1.01 5.84
C LEU A 17 -1.41 2.15 6.83
N LYS A 18 -0.56 2.28 7.85
CA LYS A 18 -0.68 3.38 8.83
C LYS A 18 -0.46 4.76 8.20
N ALA A 19 0.38 4.87 7.18
CA ALA A 19 0.53 6.10 6.41
C ALA A 19 -0.72 6.41 5.57
N MET A 20 -1.43 5.39 5.06
CA MET A 20 -2.72 5.60 4.40
C MET A 20 -3.75 6.18 5.38
N GLU A 21 -3.81 5.67 6.62
CA GLU A 21 -4.73 6.16 7.66
C GLU A 21 -4.46 7.61 8.11
N SER A 22 -3.24 8.14 7.88
CA SER A 22 -2.87 9.49 8.35
C SER A 22 -3.47 10.63 7.53
N TRP A 23 -4.18 10.34 6.44
CA TRP A 23 -4.80 11.33 5.54
C TRP A 23 -3.80 12.35 4.94
N ASP A 24 -2.54 11.95 4.84
CA ASP A 24 -1.48 12.72 4.20
C ASP A 24 -0.77 11.84 3.17
N ALA A 25 -1.08 12.05 1.89
CA ALA A 25 -0.51 11.29 0.79
C ALA A 25 1.03 11.40 0.72
N GLY A 26 1.63 12.46 1.29
CA GLY A 26 3.08 12.61 1.39
C GLY A 26 3.74 11.51 2.24
N ASN A 27 3.03 10.99 3.24
CA ASN A 27 3.53 9.95 4.14
C ASN A 27 3.64 8.57 3.46
N LEU A 28 3.07 8.39 2.27
CA LEU A 28 3.19 7.16 1.50
C LEU A 28 4.57 7.04 0.84
N ALA A 29 5.18 8.15 0.44
CA ALA A 29 6.39 8.18 -0.40
C ALA A 29 7.60 7.40 0.16
N PRO A 30 7.88 7.40 1.48
CA PRO A 30 9.01 6.66 2.05
C PRO A 30 8.89 5.13 1.96
N PHE A 31 7.69 4.60 1.73
CA PHE A 31 7.42 3.16 1.66
C PHE A 31 7.49 2.59 0.23
N MET A 32 7.77 3.43 -0.75
CA MET A 32 7.83 3.06 -2.17
C MET A 32 9.18 3.50 -2.75
N ASP A 33 9.88 2.59 -3.42
CA ASP A 33 11.04 2.96 -4.23
C ASP A 33 10.62 3.45 -5.63
N ASP A 34 11.59 3.86 -6.44
CA ASP A 34 11.33 4.43 -7.77
C ASP A 34 10.92 3.39 -8.81
N SER A 35 11.07 2.10 -8.51
CA SER A 35 10.57 0.99 -9.34
C SER A 35 9.14 0.58 -9.00
N TYR A 36 8.51 1.20 -8.01
CA TYR A 36 7.16 0.89 -7.57
C TYR A 36 6.13 1.08 -8.69
N VAL A 37 5.29 0.06 -8.86
CA VAL A 37 4.10 0.07 -9.71
C VAL A 37 2.91 -0.44 -8.90
N HIS A 38 1.85 0.37 -8.85
CA HIS A 38 0.57 -0.01 -8.26
C HIS A 38 -0.31 -0.66 -9.33
N HIS A 39 -0.64 -1.93 -9.09
CA HIS A 39 -1.60 -2.69 -9.88
C HIS A 39 -2.95 -2.75 -9.17
N THR A 40 -4.04 -2.47 -9.87
CA THR A 40 -5.39 -2.62 -9.32
C THR A 40 -6.06 -3.87 -9.87
N HIS A 41 -6.59 -4.69 -8.96
CA HIS A 41 -7.34 -5.90 -9.29
C HIS A 41 -8.82 -5.79 -8.84
N PRO A 42 -9.75 -6.51 -9.50
CA PRO A 42 -9.54 -7.32 -10.71
C PRO A 42 -9.26 -6.46 -11.95
N THR A 43 -8.49 -6.99 -12.90
CA THR A 43 -8.11 -6.29 -14.15
C THR A 43 -9.32 -5.93 -15.01
N ALA A 44 -10.45 -6.62 -14.83
CA ALA A 44 -11.73 -6.33 -15.47
C ALA A 44 -12.25 -4.91 -15.17
N LEU A 45 -11.75 -4.24 -14.12
CA LEU A 45 -12.06 -2.83 -13.85
C LEU A 45 -11.41 -1.87 -14.85
N GLY A 46 -10.46 -2.33 -15.67
CA GLY A 46 -9.80 -1.52 -16.70
C GLY A 46 -9.00 -0.33 -16.15
N LEU A 47 -8.63 -0.38 -14.87
CA LEU A 47 -7.87 0.69 -14.22
C LEU A 47 -6.39 0.59 -14.62
N PRO A 48 -5.74 1.73 -14.94
CA PRO A 48 -4.35 1.73 -15.33
C PRO A 48 -3.45 1.43 -14.13
N ASP A 49 -2.31 0.80 -14.42
CA ASP A 49 -1.18 0.76 -13.51
C ASP A 49 -0.69 2.19 -13.24
N ARG A 50 -0.23 2.44 -12.01
CA ARG A 50 0.29 3.74 -11.60
C ARG A 50 1.69 3.61 -11.03
N ASN A 51 2.62 4.43 -11.49
CA ASN A 51 3.91 4.55 -10.82
C ASN A 51 3.77 5.25 -9.45
N LYS A 52 4.86 5.35 -8.68
CA LYS A 52 4.89 5.99 -7.36
C LYS A 52 4.26 7.39 -7.35
N GLN A 53 4.63 8.27 -8.28
CA GLN A 53 4.14 9.65 -8.32
C GLN A 53 2.64 9.70 -8.66
N GLU A 54 2.22 8.92 -9.65
CA GLU A 54 0.82 8.82 -10.08
C GLU A 54 -0.08 8.25 -8.97
N TYR A 55 0.42 7.26 -8.22
CA TYR A 55 -0.32 6.66 -7.12
C TYR A 55 -0.52 7.62 -5.94
N ILE A 56 0.53 8.33 -5.54
CA ILE A 56 0.46 9.38 -4.50
C ILE A 56 -0.51 10.49 -4.93
N GLU A 57 -0.46 10.88 -6.20
CA GLU A 57 -1.33 11.92 -6.73
C GLU A 57 -2.79 11.46 -6.83
N HIS A 58 -3.04 10.19 -7.18
CA HIS A 58 -4.37 9.60 -7.12
C HIS A 58 -4.94 9.64 -5.69
N TRP A 59 -4.13 9.30 -4.69
CA TRP A 59 -4.51 9.44 -3.28
C TRP A 59 -4.90 10.86 -2.91
N ARG A 60 -4.05 11.84 -3.25
CA ARG A 60 -4.26 13.26 -2.95
C ARG A 60 -5.49 13.84 -3.64
N LYS A 61 -5.70 13.54 -4.92
CA LYS A 61 -6.74 14.16 -5.74
C LYS A 61 -8.08 13.43 -5.74
N THR A 62 -8.07 12.12 -5.52
CA THR A 62 -9.27 11.28 -5.69
C THR A 62 -9.71 10.67 -4.37
N VAL A 63 -8.83 9.93 -3.70
CA VAL A 63 -9.22 9.13 -2.53
C VAL A 63 -9.53 10.02 -1.32
N ILE A 64 -8.59 10.90 -0.93
CA ILE A 64 -8.74 11.74 0.26
C ILE A 64 -9.96 12.68 0.15
N PRO A 65 -10.23 13.37 -0.98
CA PRO A 65 -11.40 14.23 -1.09
C PRO A 65 -12.74 13.48 -1.13
N MET A 66 -12.73 12.20 -1.54
CA MET A 66 -13.94 11.40 -1.68
C MET A 66 -14.45 10.83 -0.34
N PHE A 67 -13.54 10.61 0.62
CA PHE A 67 -13.86 9.96 1.90
C PHE A 67 -13.61 10.86 3.10
N LYS A 68 -14.46 10.73 4.13
CA LYS A 68 -14.28 11.49 5.38
C LYS A 68 -13.21 10.91 6.29
N THR A 69 -13.05 9.59 6.26
CA THR A 69 -12.13 8.80 7.09
C THR A 69 -11.77 7.53 6.34
N TRP A 70 -10.71 6.86 6.79
CA TRP A 70 -10.26 5.58 6.28
C TRP A 70 -9.54 4.82 7.36
N ASP A 71 -9.81 3.52 7.41
CA ASP A 71 -9.27 2.60 8.39
C ASP A 71 -9.03 1.28 7.67
N VAL A 72 -7.89 0.63 7.91
CA VAL A 72 -7.55 -0.64 7.28
C VAL A 72 -7.40 -1.72 8.33
N VAL A 73 -8.39 -2.62 8.40
CA VAL A 73 -8.34 -3.78 9.29
C VAL A 73 -7.75 -4.96 8.53
N VAL A 74 -6.58 -5.44 8.94
CA VAL A 74 -5.98 -6.64 8.34
C VAL A 74 -6.61 -7.89 8.95
N ALA A 75 -7.42 -8.60 8.17
CA ALA A 75 -8.05 -9.86 8.58
C ALA A 75 -7.06 -11.02 8.61
N GLN A 76 -6.16 -11.10 7.61
CA GLN A 76 -5.20 -12.18 7.51
C GLN A 76 -3.90 -11.74 6.82
N LYS A 77 -2.77 -12.24 7.35
CA LYS A 77 -1.44 -12.11 6.73
C LYS A 77 -1.00 -13.46 6.17
N VAL A 78 -0.59 -13.48 4.90
CA VAL A 78 0.09 -14.61 4.26
C VAL A 78 1.48 -14.16 3.81
N SER A 79 2.51 -14.97 4.04
CA SER A 79 3.89 -14.64 3.67
C SER A 79 4.61 -15.86 3.08
N ASP A 80 5.33 -15.65 1.98
CA ASP A 80 6.07 -16.71 1.28
C ASP A 80 7.60 -16.53 1.32
N GLY A 81 8.07 -15.61 2.18
CA GLY A 81 9.49 -15.28 2.35
C GLY A 81 9.99 -14.13 1.47
N SER A 82 9.32 -13.87 0.33
CA SER A 82 9.63 -12.76 -0.58
C SER A 82 8.52 -11.72 -0.67
N LYS A 83 7.28 -12.14 -0.40
CA LYS A 83 6.08 -11.33 -0.49
C LYS A 83 5.28 -11.42 0.79
N VAL A 84 4.58 -10.33 1.09
CA VAL A 84 3.55 -10.27 2.12
C VAL A 84 2.24 -9.96 1.41
N THR A 85 1.25 -10.82 1.60
CA THR A 85 -0.13 -10.59 1.16
C THR A 85 -0.96 -10.30 2.39
N LEU A 86 -1.65 -9.17 2.38
CA LEU A 86 -2.63 -8.80 3.41
C LEU A 86 -4.02 -8.93 2.81
N LEU A 87 -4.85 -9.70 3.49
CA LEU A 87 -6.29 -9.71 3.25
C LEU A 87 -6.88 -8.67 4.19
N VAL A 88 -7.43 -7.63 3.59
CA VAL A 88 -8.07 -6.47 4.24
C VAL A 88 -9.59 -6.58 4.15
#